data_AF-A0A957KJ03-F1
#
_entry.id   AF-A0A957KJ03-F1
#
_cell.length_a   1.000
_cell.length_b   1.000
_cell.length_c   1.000
_cell.angle_alpha   90.00
_cell.angle_beta   90.00
_cell.angle_gamma   90.00
#
_symmetry.space_group_name_H-M   'P 1'
#
loop_
_entity.id
_entity.type
_entity.pdbx_description
1 polymer ?
#
loop_
_entity_poly.entity_id
_entity_poly.type
_entity_poly.pdbx_seq_one_letter_code
_entity_poly.pdbx_strand_id
1 'polypeptide(L)'
;MTLVNRKSSLALLLIFLLLAACNDASETTNDAAWIVYESVPLAISFDQPATWVAAEASDNITFANDLTVLNASHIDNGAGGYISVEPIAAYGNVEDPTALLSLLAGDFTSRNALTIREPVTARDIRGQNGATVVLEGTMDGQA
;
A
#
# COMPACT_ATOMS: atom_id res chain seq x y z
N MET A 1 -64.82 12.39 -25.43
CA MET A 1 -63.44 12.91 -25.49
C MET A 1 -62.89 12.88 -24.08
N THR A 2 -62.25 11.77 -23.70
CA THR A 2 -61.77 11.51 -22.35
C THR A 2 -60.49 12.29 -22.11
N LEU A 3 -60.52 13.23 -21.15
CA LEU A 3 -59.31 13.88 -20.64
C LEU A 3 -58.46 12.81 -19.93
N VAL A 4 -57.51 12.25 -20.66
CA VAL A 4 -56.48 11.39 -20.09
C VAL A 4 -55.61 12.22 -19.15
N ASN A 5 -55.54 11.77 -17.90
CA ASN A 5 -54.78 12.30 -16.77
C ASN A 5 -53.30 12.54 -17.14
N ARG A 6 -52.97 13.75 -17.64
CA ARG A 6 -51.57 14.17 -17.94
C ARG A 6 -50.66 14.25 -16.71
N LYS A 7 -51.21 14.17 -15.49
CA LYS A 7 -50.44 14.19 -14.24
C LYS A 7 -49.77 12.84 -13.94
N SER A 8 -50.30 11.73 -14.45
CA SER A 8 -49.75 10.39 -14.22
C SER A 8 -48.47 10.12 -15.02
N SER A 9 -48.34 10.74 -16.19
CA SER A 9 -47.15 10.60 -17.04
C SER A 9 -45.92 11.28 -16.45
N LEU A 10 -46.10 12.40 -15.74
CA LEU A 10 -45.00 13.14 -15.11
C LEU A 10 -44.44 12.39 -13.89
N ALA A 11 -45.31 11.74 -13.11
CA ALA A 11 -44.91 10.94 -11.96
C ALA A 11 -44.12 9.68 -12.39
N LEU A 12 -44.55 9.02 -13.47
CA LEU A 12 -43.82 7.87 -14.02
C LEU A 12 -42.45 8.27 -14.59
N LEU A 13 -42.35 9.42 -15.27
CA LEU A 13 -41.07 9.93 -15.76
C LEU A 13 -40.10 10.27 -14.60
N LEU A 14 -40.60 10.86 -13.51
CA LEU A 14 -39.79 11.14 -12.32
C LEU A 14 -39.27 9.87 -11.65
N ILE A 15 -40.08 8.81 -11.55
CA ILE A 15 -39.66 7.53 -10.97
C ILE A 15 -38.55 6.89 -11.79
N PHE A 16 -38.65 6.91 -13.13
CA PHE A 16 -37.57 6.40 -13.99
C PHE A 16 -36.28 7.24 -13.90
N LEU A 17 -36.39 8.56 -13.74
CA LEU A 17 -35.24 9.44 -13.52
C LEU A 17 -34.58 9.23 -12.14
N LEU A 18 -35.37 8.97 -11.09
CA LEU A 18 -34.88 8.64 -9.75
C LEU A 18 -34.22 7.25 -9.69
N LEU A 19 -34.73 6.26 -10.42
CA LEU A 19 -34.13 4.93 -10.52
C LEU A 19 -32.84 4.93 -11.35
N ALA A 20 -32.76 5.76 -12.40
CA ALA A 20 -31.54 5.92 -13.19
C ALA A 20 -30.44 6.67 -12.42
N ALA A 21 -30.80 7.67 -11.60
CA ALA A 21 -29.84 8.40 -10.76
C ALA A 21 -29.32 7.61 -9.55
N CYS A 22 -29.93 6.46 -9.22
CA CYS A 22 -29.51 5.62 -8.09
C CYS A 22 -28.58 4.47 -8.53
N ASN A 23 -28.31 4.32 -9.83
CA ASN A 23 -27.57 3.20 -10.38
C ASN A 23 -26.12 3.53 -10.80
N ASP A 24 -25.68 4.77 -10.63
CA ASP A 24 -24.30 5.23 -10.91
C ASP A 24 -23.52 5.52 -9.62
N ALA A 25 -23.57 4.59 -8.64
CA ALA A 25 -22.70 4.64 -7.48
C ALA A 25 -22.31 3.23 -7.04
N SER A 26 -21.49 2.58 -7.86
CA SER A 26 -20.55 1.58 -7.36
C SER A 26 -19.39 1.42 -8.34
N GLU A 27 -18.72 2.52 -8.67
CA GLU A 27 -17.27 2.42 -8.67
C GLU A 27 -16.92 2.11 -7.22
N THR A 28 -16.63 0.85 -6.92
CA THR A 28 -15.97 0.48 -5.68
C THR A 28 -14.58 1.12 -5.75
N THR A 29 -14.47 2.42 -5.47
CA THR A 29 -13.22 2.96 -4.99
C THR A 29 -12.93 2.13 -3.76
N ASN A 30 -11.87 1.34 -3.83
CA ASN A 30 -11.32 0.64 -2.68
C ASN A 30 -10.65 1.69 -1.78
N ASP A 31 -11.40 2.75 -1.43
CA ASP A 31 -11.05 3.78 -0.47
C ASP A 31 -11.22 3.18 0.91
N ALA A 32 -10.46 2.11 1.18
CA ALA A 32 -10.19 1.75 2.55
C ALA A 32 -9.66 3.01 3.22
N ALA A 33 -10.37 3.50 4.23
CA ALA A 33 -10.00 4.72 4.93
C ALA A 33 -8.54 4.60 5.36
N TRP A 34 -7.70 5.56 5.01
CA TRP A 34 -6.31 5.55 5.44
C TRP A 34 -6.21 6.06 6.88
N ILE A 35 -5.37 5.41 7.67
CA ILE A 35 -5.04 5.81 9.05
C ILE A 35 -3.53 5.99 9.18
N VAL A 36 -3.13 6.79 10.16
CA VAL A 36 -1.73 6.92 10.56
C VAL A 36 -1.42 5.83 11.58
N TYR A 37 -0.41 5.01 11.30
CA TYR A 37 0.23 4.16 12.30
C TYR A 37 1.39 4.95 12.94
N GLU A 38 1.48 4.93 14.27
CA GLU A 38 2.54 5.58 15.03
C GLU A 38 3.26 4.58 15.92
N SER A 39 4.55 4.37 15.68
CA SER A 39 5.45 3.63 16.57
C SER A 39 6.22 4.62 17.44
N VAL A 40 5.91 4.62 18.73
CA VAL A 40 6.67 5.37 19.74
C VAL A 40 8.09 4.79 19.94
N PRO A 41 8.28 3.46 20.05
CA PRO A 41 9.61 2.86 20.23
C PRO A 41 10.59 3.19 19.09
N LEU A 42 10.13 3.18 17.85
CA LEU A 42 10.97 3.43 16.67
C LEU A 42 10.96 4.89 16.21
N ALA A 43 10.09 5.73 16.80
CA ALA A 43 9.84 7.11 16.37
C ALA A 43 9.50 7.21 14.87
N ILE A 44 8.71 6.26 14.36
CA ILE A 44 8.27 6.16 12.95
C ILE A 44 6.76 6.34 12.88
N SER A 45 6.29 7.07 11.87
CA SER A 45 4.88 7.06 11.48
C SER A 45 4.70 6.92 9.98
N PHE A 46 3.67 6.19 9.58
CA PHE A 46 3.33 5.95 8.18
C PHE A 46 1.83 5.80 8.01
N ASP A 47 1.35 6.06 6.78
CA ASP A 47 -0.05 5.91 6.43
C ASP A 47 -0.29 4.48 5.95
N GLN A 48 -1.37 3.84 6.42
CA GLN A 48 -1.79 2.52 5.98
C GLN A 48 -3.32 2.43 5.86
N PRO A 49 -3.86 1.47 5.10
CA PRO A 49 -5.31 1.24 5.08
C PRO A 49 -5.81 0.81 6.47
N ALA A 50 -6.98 1.30 6.89
CA ALA A 50 -7.57 1.06 8.21
C ALA A 50 -7.83 -0.42 8.52
N THR A 51 -7.99 -1.24 7.49
CA THR A 51 -8.25 -2.68 7.62
C THR A 51 -6.98 -3.50 7.78
N TRP A 52 -5.80 -2.90 7.60
CA TRP A 52 -4.54 -3.60 7.74
C TRP A 52 -4.19 -3.80 9.20
N VAL A 53 -3.55 -4.93 9.48
CA VAL A 53 -3.03 -5.30 10.79
C VAL A 53 -1.53 -5.09 10.81
N ALA A 54 -1.00 -4.66 11.95
CA ALA A 54 0.43 -4.48 12.16
C ALA A 54 0.91 -5.24 13.41
N ALA A 55 2.12 -5.76 13.35
CA ALA A 55 2.87 -6.28 14.48
C ALA A 55 4.20 -5.52 14.59
N GLU A 56 4.55 -5.15 15.81
CA GLU A 56 5.74 -4.35 16.10
C GLU A 56 6.67 -5.11 17.04
N ALA A 57 7.95 -5.10 16.69
CA ALA A 57 9.07 -5.58 17.48
C ALA A 57 9.99 -4.42 17.87
N SER A 58 11.08 -4.70 18.58
CA SER A 58 12.01 -3.66 19.08
C SER A 58 12.76 -2.91 17.97
N ASP A 59 12.85 -3.49 16.77
CA ASP A 59 13.65 -3.01 15.65
C ASP A 59 12.90 -3.04 14.30
N ASN A 60 11.65 -3.53 14.28
CA ASN A 60 10.89 -3.66 13.05
C ASN A 60 9.37 -3.56 13.24
N ILE A 61 8.68 -3.25 12.15
CA ILE A 61 7.22 -3.27 12.03
C ILE A 61 6.87 -4.09 10.79
N THR A 62 6.01 -5.08 10.95
CA THR A 62 5.39 -5.80 9.82
C THR A 62 3.91 -5.41 9.77
N PHE A 63 3.37 -5.16 8.59
CA PHE A 63 1.97 -4.82 8.40
C PHE A 63 1.42 -5.48 7.14
N ALA A 64 0.17 -5.89 7.17
CA ALA A 64 -0.45 -6.65 6.09
C ALA A 64 -1.96 -6.46 6.04
N ASN A 65 -2.56 -6.80 4.91
CA ASN A 65 -4.01 -6.77 4.73
C ASN A 65 -4.77 -7.83 5.56
N ASP A 66 -4.10 -8.84 6.13
CA ASP A 66 -4.68 -9.88 6.98
C ASP A 66 -3.62 -10.46 7.95
N LEU A 67 -4.05 -10.97 9.10
CA LEU A 67 -3.20 -11.64 10.10
C LEU A 67 -2.53 -12.93 9.56
N THR A 68 -3.20 -13.63 8.65
CA THR A 68 -2.68 -14.81 7.95
C THR A 68 -1.51 -14.46 7.06
N VAL A 69 -1.53 -13.28 6.42
CA VAL A 69 -0.43 -12.75 5.60
C VAL A 69 0.73 -12.28 6.48
N LEU A 70 0.43 -11.65 7.62
CA LEU A 70 1.42 -11.09 8.55
C LEU A 70 2.45 -12.12 9.06
N ASN A 71 2.03 -13.37 9.24
CA ASN A 71 2.85 -14.45 9.79
C ASN A 71 3.13 -15.56 8.77
N ALA A 72 2.78 -15.36 7.50
CA ALA A 72 2.93 -16.37 6.47
C ALA A 72 4.39 -16.50 6.03
N SER A 73 4.86 -17.74 5.90
CA SER A 73 6.09 -18.06 5.16
C SER A 73 5.90 -17.99 3.64
N HIS A 74 4.65 -18.01 3.16
CA HIS A 74 4.28 -17.89 1.76
C HIS A 74 2.95 -17.17 1.58
N ILE A 75 2.91 -16.18 0.69
CA ILE A 75 1.72 -15.35 0.45
C ILE A 75 1.23 -15.62 -0.98
N ASP A 76 0.19 -16.45 -1.13
CA ASP A 76 -0.45 -16.73 -2.42
C ASP A 76 -1.25 -15.52 -2.95
N ASN A 77 -1.88 -14.80 -2.03
CA ASN A 77 -2.64 -13.58 -2.31
C ASN A 77 -2.61 -12.69 -1.07
N GLY A 78 -2.07 -11.48 -1.21
CA GLY A 78 -1.93 -10.56 -0.10
C GLY A 78 -1.04 -9.39 -0.42
N ALA A 79 -1.09 -8.39 0.45
CA ALA A 79 -0.21 -7.24 0.40
C ALA A 79 0.26 -6.94 1.82
N GLY A 80 1.52 -6.55 1.92
CA GLY A 80 2.12 -6.18 3.18
C GLY A 80 3.34 -5.31 2.99
N GLY A 81 3.88 -4.85 4.10
CA GLY A 81 5.14 -4.15 4.15
C GLY A 81 5.91 -4.52 5.40
N TYR A 82 7.20 -4.23 5.34
CA TYR A 82 8.15 -4.45 6.41
C TYR A 82 9.00 -3.20 6.54
N ILE A 83 9.09 -2.67 7.75
CA ILE A 83 9.94 -1.53 8.12
C ILE A 83 10.98 -2.05 9.10
N SER A 84 12.26 -1.89 8.77
CA SER A 84 13.40 -2.22 9.64
C SER A 84 14.13 -0.94 10.05
N VAL A 85 14.59 -0.88 11.29
CA VAL A 85 15.47 0.18 11.78
C VAL A 85 16.80 -0.43 12.16
N GLU A 86 17.84 -0.08 11.43
CA GLU A 86 19.17 -0.64 11.64
C GLU A 86 20.24 0.46 11.80
N PRO A 87 21.23 0.26 12.69
CA PRO A 87 22.35 1.18 12.81
C PRO A 87 23.16 1.23 11.51
N ILE A 88 23.52 2.43 11.06
CA ILE A 88 24.31 2.62 9.83
C ILE A 88 25.69 1.94 9.86
N ALA A 89 26.21 1.64 11.05
CA ALA A 89 27.43 0.88 11.24
C ALA A 89 27.35 -0.54 10.64
N ALA A 90 26.16 -1.14 10.56
CA ALA A 90 25.95 -2.42 9.89
C ALA A 90 26.24 -2.36 8.37
N TYR A 91 26.19 -1.15 7.80
CA TYR A 91 26.37 -0.88 6.39
C TYR A 91 27.67 -0.11 6.08
N GLY A 92 28.69 -0.27 6.93
CA GLY A 92 29.99 0.38 6.72
C GLY A 92 29.96 1.91 6.84
N ASN A 93 28.95 2.47 7.51
CA ASN A 93 28.73 3.92 7.64
C ASN A 93 28.49 4.63 6.30
N VAL A 94 27.81 3.99 5.35
CA VAL A 94 27.36 4.63 4.11
C VAL A 94 26.21 5.59 4.43
N GLU A 95 26.51 6.89 4.50
CA GLU A 95 25.54 7.96 4.84
C GLU A 95 24.68 8.42 3.66
N ASP A 96 25.11 8.22 2.41
CA ASP A 96 24.31 8.56 1.23
C ASP A 96 23.20 7.53 1.02
N PRO A 97 21.91 7.90 1.14
CA PRO A 97 20.79 6.98 0.98
C PRO A 97 20.74 6.32 -0.40
N THR A 98 21.22 7.01 -1.45
CA THR A 98 21.24 6.48 -2.82
C THR A 98 22.28 5.38 -2.94
N ALA A 99 23.47 5.60 -2.38
CA ALA A 99 24.53 4.59 -2.35
C ALA A 99 24.14 3.38 -1.50
N LEU A 100 23.54 3.61 -0.32
CA LEU A 100 23.07 2.54 0.56
C LEU A 100 21.98 1.70 -0.12
N LEU A 101 20.96 2.34 -0.71
CA LEU A 101 19.88 1.61 -1.37
C LEU A 101 20.37 0.86 -2.63
N SER A 102 21.38 1.40 -3.33
CA SER A 102 22.01 0.70 -4.46
C SER A 102 22.72 -0.58 -4.02
N LEU A 103 23.44 -0.54 -2.88
CA LEU A 103 24.07 -1.72 -2.28
C LEU A 103 23.02 -2.77 -1.94
N LEU A 104 21.95 -2.37 -1.23
CA LEU A 104 20.88 -3.26 -0.81
C LEU A 104 20.14 -3.87 -2.00
N ALA A 105 19.72 -3.06 -2.97
CA ALA A 105 19.04 -3.55 -4.18
C ALA A 105 19.91 -4.53 -4.97
N GLY A 106 21.22 -4.27 -5.06
CA GLY A 106 22.19 -5.19 -5.66
C GLY A 106 22.25 -6.54 -4.93
N ASP A 107 22.32 -6.52 -3.60
CA ASP A 107 22.31 -7.75 -2.80
C ASP A 107 21.00 -8.53 -2.95
N PHE A 108 19.85 -7.85 -2.86
CA PHE A 108 18.53 -8.46 -3.03
C PHE A 108 18.34 -9.11 -4.41
N THR A 109 18.73 -8.42 -5.48
CA THR A 109 18.63 -8.94 -6.86
C THR A 109 19.63 -10.07 -7.14
N SER A 110 20.75 -10.13 -6.41
CA SER A 110 21.73 -11.22 -6.56
C SER A 110 21.31 -12.52 -5.86
N ARG A 111 20.55 -12.41 -4.76
CA ARG A 111 20.11 -13.56 -3.95
C ARG A 111 18.75 -14.10 -4.34
N ASN A 112 17.93 -13.29 -5.01
CA ASN A 112 16.55 -13.62 -5.34
C ASN A 112 16.32 -13.46 -6.84
N ALA A 113 15.28 -14.09 -7.38
CA ALA A 113 14.85 -13.90 -8.76
C ALA A 113 14.09 -12.56 -8.94
N LEU A 114 14.75 -11.45 -8.59
CA LEU A 114 14.25 -10.08 -8.65
C LEU A 114 14.98 -9.27 -9.72
N THR A 115 14.25 -8.33 -10.32
CA THR A 115 14.76 -7.40 -11.33
C THR A 115 14.44 -5.97 -10.93
N ILE A 116 15.31 -5.03 -11.31
CA ILE A 116 15.07 -3.59 -11.09
C ILE A 116 14.09 -3.11 -12.16
N ARG A 117 12.88 -2.74 -11.75
CA ARG A 117 11.86 -2.14 -12.60
C ARG A 117 12.02 -0.63 -12.69
N GLU A 118 12.30 0.03 -11.58
CA GLU A 118 12.64 1.45 -11.52
C GLU A 118 13.97 1.64 -10.77
N PRO A 119 14.93 2.40 -11.34
CA PRO A 119 16.24 2.56 -10.76
C PRO A 119 16.19 3.34 -9.44
N VAL A 120 17.26 3.19 -8.65
CA VAL A 120 17.44 3.96 -7.42
C VAL A 120 17.35 5.45 -7.73
N THR A 121 16.40 6.12 -7.09
CA THR A 121 16.11 7.54 -7.29
C THR A 121 16.10 8.24 -5.94
N ALA A 122 16.88 9.32 -5.82
CA ALA A 122 16.85 10.17 -4.63
C ALA A 122 15.46 10.80 -4.44
N ARG A 123 15.00 10.88 -3.19
CA ARG A 123 13.69 11.42 -2.82
C ARG A 123 13.80 12.23 -1.53
N ASP A 124 12.97 13.25 -1.42
CA ASP A 124 12.67 13.84 -0.11
C ASP A 124 11.57 13.01 0.55
N ILE A 125 11.84 12.48 1.74
CA ILE A 125 10.90 11.71 2.54
C ILE A 125 10.63 12.52 3.80
N ARG A 126 9.54 13.31 3.79
CA ARG A 126 9.13 14.18 4.91
C ARG A 126 10.25 15.12 5.38
N GLY A 127 10.97 15.76 4.44
CA GLY A 127 12.06 16.69 4.75
C GLY A 127 13.41 16.03 5.05
N GLN A 128 13.52 14.71 4.87
CA GLN A 128 14.78 13.97 5.01
C GLN A 128 15.24 13.42 3.66
N ASN A 129 16.55 13.41 3.44
CA ASN A 129 17.14 12.77 2.27
C ASN A 129 16.88 11.26 2.33
N GLY A 130 16.25 10.72 1.29
CA GLY A 130 15.99 9.30 1.13
C GLY A 130 16.19 8.85 -0.32
N ALA A 131 15.91 7.58 -0.57
CA ALA A 131 15.94 7.01 -1.91
C ALA A 131 14.85 5.95 -2.05
N THR A 132 14.42 5.70 -3.29
CA THR A 132 13.44 4.66 -3.64
C THR A 132 13.95 3.82 -4.80
N VAL A 133 13.57 2.54 -4.81
CA VAL A 133 13.81 1.60 -5.91
C VAL A 133 12.56 0.73 -6.06
N VAL A 134 12.22 0.33 -7.28
CA VAL A 134 11.14 -0.63 -7.52
C VAL A 134 11.75 -1.91 -8.06
N LEU A 135 11.55 -3.00 -7.32
CA LEU A 135 11.97 -4.35 -7.71
C LEU A 135 10.73 -5.17 -8.09
N GLU A 136 10.88 -6.07 -9.05
CA GLU A 136 9.82 -6.98 -9.49
C GLU A 136 10.41 -8.39 -9.71
N GLY A 137 9.70 -9.41 -9.26
CA GLY A 137 10.10 -10.80 -9.45
C GLY A 137 9.37 -11.76 -8.53
N THR A 138 9.87 -12.99 -8.47
CA THR A 138 9.32 -14.05 -7.61
C THR A 138 10.25 -14.24 -6.41
N MET A 139 9.72 -14.09 -5.20
CA MET A 139 10.39 -14.54 -3.99
C MET A 139 9.95 -15.98 -3.74
N ASP A 140 10.78 -16.94 -4.16
CA ASP A 140 10.64 -18.30 -3.66
C ASP A 140 11.03 -18.27 -2.18
N GLY A 141 10.04 -18.38 -1.30
CA GLY A 141 10.27 -18.52 0.13
C GLY A 141 11.19 -19.71 0.34
N GLN A 142 12.46 -19.46 0.67
CA GLN A 142 13.37 -20.53 1.07
C GLN A 142 12.82 -21.09 2.39
N ALA A 143 12.37 -22.35 2.32
CA ALA A 143 11.83 -23.13 3.43
C ALA A 143 12.84 -23.36 4.56
#